data_AF-A0A9E4QR56-F1
#
_entry.id   AF-A0A9E4QR56-F1
#
_cell.length_a   1.000
_cell.length_b   1.000
_cell.length_c   1.000
_cell.angle_alpha   90.00
_cell.angle_beta   90.00
_cell.angle_gamma   90.00
#
_symmetry.space_group_name_H-M   'P 1'
#
loop_
_entity.id
_entity.type
_entity.pdbx_description
1 polymer ?
#
loop_
_entity_poly.entity_id
_entity_poly.type
_entity_poly.pdbx_seq_one_letter_code
_entity_poly.pdbx_strand_id
1 'polypeptide(L)'
;MSNSHRFPPTAKSEGDGDKFRVRHPGLARIADAVEDNSLKSRLRRHLRNPPLRTVVLIAFIVVAIPAGIAYPKVSNVVKENWSDVQLSRERHFVNVTAASWIYPYLRRQAERMQTAVVPIEWRGVSFTNGACFAEHMDQLPPGKYAYAIKTACESLDTIQMTYAADCAETAACDIPGQAVIELQGVLDRLRVAFSDANLVQPYPDDPGQVRD
;
A
#
# COMPACT_ATOMS: atom_id res chain seq x y z
N MET A 1 -30.34 -45.91 42.29
CA MET A 1 -30.65 -46.71 41.08
C MET A 1 -32.16 -46.69 40.87
N SER A 2 -32.62 -46.44 39.63
CA SER A 2 -33.98 -46.74 39.09
C SER A 2 -35.20 -46.08 39.75
N ASN A 3 -36.35 -45.80 39.12
CA ASN A 3 -36.80 -45.65 37.74
C ASN A 3 -38.22 -45.02 37.76
N SER A 4 -38.67 -44.52 36.60
CA SER A 4 -39.97 -43.96 36.14
C SER A 4 -41.33 -44.47 36.74
N HIS A 5 -42.37 -43.60 36.75
CA HIS A 5 -43.79 -43.77 36.25
C HIS A 5 -44.71 -42.64 36.82
N ARG A 6 -45.29 -41.66 36.09
CA ARG A 6 -46.42 -41.55 35.10
C ARG A 6 -47.84 -41.29 35.71
N PHE A 7 -48.58 -40.35 35.07
CA PHE A 7 -50.05 -40.06 34.98
C PHE A 7 -50.63 -38.88 35.81
N PRO A 8 -51.75 -38.22 35.40
CA PRO A 8 -52.25 -37.75 34.08
C PRO A 8 -52.70 -36.24 34.14
N PRO A 9 -53.31 -35.62 33.08
CA PRO A 9 -53.68 -34.20 33.09
C PRO A 9 -55.10 -33.95 33.62
N THR A 10 -55.33 -32.84 34.32
CA THR A 10 -56.69 -32.37 34.69
C THR A 10 -57.10 -31.13 33.90
N ALA A 11 -58.39 -31.13 33.58
CA ALA A 11 -59.09 -30.35 32.59
C ALA A 11 -59.12 -28.84 32.84
N LYS A 12 -59.17 -28.12 31.72
CA LYS A 12 -59.65 -26.75 31.59
C LYS A 12 -61.05 -26.60 32.20
N SER A 13 -61.28 -25.52 32.95
CA SER A 13 -62.54 -24.77 32.93
C SER A 13 -62.17 -23.37 32.43
N GLU A 14 -62.42 -22.94 31.20
CA GLU A 14 -63.66 -22.96 30.42
C GLU A 14 -64.85 -22.52 31.29
N GLY A 15 -65.00 -21.20 31.43
CA GLY A 15 -66.12 -20.61 32.17
C GLY A 15 -66.05 -19.11 32.50
N ASP A 16 -64.89 -18.46 32.39
CA ASP A 16 -64.75 -17.06 32.86
C ASP A 16 -64.59 -16.01 31.73
N GLY A 17 -64.10 -16.41 30.56
CA GLY A 17 -63.88 -15.47 29.44
C GLY A 17 -65.16 -14.92 28.80
N ASP A 18 -66.24 -15.71 28.77
CA ASP A 18 -67.49 -15.32 28.09
C ASP A 18 -68.34 -14.34 28.90
N LYS A 19 -68.31 -14.43 30.24
CA LYS A 19 -69.08 -13.52 31.11
C LYS A 19 -68.51 -12.10 31.11
N PHE A 20 -67.20 -11.96 30.90
CA PHE A 20 -66.54 -10.65 30.82
C PHE A 20 -66.91 -9.89 29.53
N ARG A 21 -67.00 -10.62 28.40
CA ARG A 21 -67.35 -10.06 27.08
C ARG A 21 -68.78 -9.51 27.00
N VAL A 22 -69.71 -10.12 27.72
CA VAL A 22 -71.13 -9.69 27.76
C VAL A 22 -71.32 -8.42 28.60
N ARG A 23 -70.49 -8.19 29.63
CA ARG A 23 -70.62 -7.03 30.54
C ARG A 23 -70.00 -5.73 30.04
N HIS A 24 -69.09 -5.79 29.06
CA HIS A 24 -68.34 -4.62 28.59
C HIS A 24 -68.30 -4.53 27.05
N PRO A 25 -69.41 -4.22 26.37
CA PRO A 25 -69.46 -4.13 24.91
C PRO A 25 -68.55 -3.02 24.33
N GLY A 26 -68.17 -2.04 25.15
CA GLY A 26 -67.24 -0.96 24.77
C GLY A 26 -65.76 -1.34 24.78
N LEU A 27 -65.36 -2.44 25.43
CA LEU A 27 -63.96 -2.90 25.49
C LEU A 27 -63.63 -3.96 24.43
N ALA A 28 -64.64 -4.57 23.80
CA ALA A 28 -64.44 -5.48 22.67
C ALA A 28 -63.82 -4.77 21.45
N ARG A 29 -64.06 -3.46 21.29
CA ARG A 29 -63.49 -2.66 20.21
C ARG A 29 -62.00 -2.30 20.37
N ILE A 30 -61.40 -2.52 21.54
CA ILE A 30 -59.97 -2.25 21.74
C ILE A 30 -59.11 -3.46 21.31
N ALA A 31 -59.70 -4.65 21.19
CA ALA A 31 -59.00 -5.83 20.69
C ALA A 31 -58.86 -5.85 19.14
N ASP A 32 -59.70 -5.11 18.42
CA ASP A 32 -59.73 -5.11 16.94
C ASP A 32 -59.24 -3.80 16.31
N ALA A 33 -58.69 -2.88 17.10
CA ALA A 33 -58.17 -1.61 16.61
C ALA A 33 -56.64 -1.67 16.43
N VAL A 34 -56.25 -1.77 15.15
CA VAL A 34 -54.97 -1.36 14.56
C VAL A 34 -53.86 -2.42 14.59
N GLU A 35 -54.09 -3.48 13.83
CA GLU A 35 -53.00 -4.23 13.19
C GLU A 35 -52.48 -3.45 11.95
N ASP A 36 -51.91 -2.26 12.18
CA ASP A 36 -51.24 -1.50 11.11
C ASP A 36 -49.88 -2.14 10.80
N ASN A 37 -49.91 -3.14 9.93
CA ASN A 37 -48.77 -3.84 9.33
C ASN A 37 -47.99 -2.98 8.31
N SER A 38 -47.89 -1.68 8.55
CA SER A 38 -47.08 -0.76 7.74
C SER A 38 -45.60 -1.04 7.99
N LEU A 39 -44.84 -1.29 6.91
CA LEU A 39 -43.38 -1.48 6.96
C LEU A 39 -42.65 -0.40 7.76
N LYS A 40 -43.20 0.83 7.79
CA LYS A 40 -42.66 1.98 8.53
C LYS A 40 -42.78 1.84 10.05
N SER A 41 -43.84 1.21 10.57
CA SER A 41 -44.02 0.98 12.01
C SER A 41 -43.10 -0.16 12.49
N ARG A 42 -42.94 -1.21 11.68
CA ARG A 42 -41.98 -2.30 11.92
C ARG A 42 -40.53 -1.79 11.89
N LEU A 43 -40.19 -0.93 10.94
CA LEU A 43 -38.85 -0.33 10.83
C LEU A 43 -38.49 0.53 12.06
N ARG A 44 -39.43 1.35 12.54
CA ARG A 44 -39.24 2.14 13.77
C ARG A 44 -39.03 1.27 15.01
N ARG A 45 -39.68 0.11 15.09
CA ARG A 45 -39.52 -0.84 16.20
C ARG A 45 -38.16 -1.54 16.13
N HIS A 46 -37.71 -1.91 14.93
CA HIS A 46 -36.41 -2.52 14.70
C HIS A 46 -35.21 -1.59 14.91
N LEU A 47 -35.38 -0.27 14.78
CA LEU A 47 -34.32 0.71 15.07
C LEU A 47 -34.15 1.01 16.57
N ARG A 48 -35.16 0.72 17.40
CA ARG A 48 -35.13 1.00 18.86
C ARG A 48 -34.37 -0.05 19.67
N ASN A 49 -34.29 -1.28 19.14
CA ASN A 49 -33.46 -2.36 19.69
C ASN A 49 -33.03 -3.28 18.53
N PRO A 50 -32.03 -2.87 17.74
CA PRO A 50 -31.65 -3.61 16.55
C PRO A 50 -30.99 -4.94 16.92
N PRO A 51 -31.32 -6.04 16.23
CA PRO A 51 -30.59 -7.28 16.38
C PRO A 51 -29.14 -7.07 15.91
N LEU A 52 -28.17 -7.73 16.56
CA LEU A 52 -26.72 -7.58 16.30
C LEU A 52 -26.37 -7.63 14.79
N ARG A 53 -27.06 -8.49 14.03
CA ARG A 53 -26.89 -8.62 12.57
C ARG A 53 -27.18 -7.33 11.81
N THR A 54 -28.19 -6.56 12.22
CA THR A 54 -28.55 -5.29 11.58
C THR A 54 -27.54 -4.19 11.91
N VAL A 55 -27.01 -4.17 13.13
CA VAL A 55 -25.93 -3.25 13.51
C VAL A 55 -24.66 -3.53 12.71
N VAL A 56 -24.29 -4.81 12.54
CA VAL A 56 -23.14 -5.22 11.73
C VAL A 56 -23.33 -4.82 10.26
N LEU A 57 -24.52 -5.03 9.69
CA LEU A 57 -24.82 -4.62 8.31
C LEU A 57 -24.72 -3.11 8.13
N ILE A 58 -25.26 -2.32 9.05
CA ILE A 58 -25.18 -0.86 9.01
C ILE A 58 -23.71 -0.40 9.13
N ALA A 59 -22.94 -0.98 10.05
CA ALA A 59 -21.52 -0.68 10.20
C ALA A 59 -20.73 -1.00 8.91
N PHE A 60 -21.00 -2.14 8.28
CA PHE A 60 -20.38 -2.49 6.99
C PHE A 60 -20.72 -1.48 5.89
N ILE A 61 -21.97 -1.04 5.80
CA ILE A 61 -22.39 -0.04 4.79
C ILE A 61 -21.72 1.31 5.05
N VAL A 62 -21.64 1.73 6.31
CA VAL A 62 -20.98 2.99 6.72
C VAL A 62 -19.48 2.98 6.41
N VAL A 63 -18.81 1.82 6.46
CA VAL A 63 -17.39 1.70 6.09
C VAL A 63 -17.19 1.50 4.59
N ALA A 64 -18.08 0.75 3.92
CA ALA A 64 -17.95 0.41 2.51
C ALA A 64 -18.21 1.59 1.58
N ILE A 65 -19.13 2.50 1.92
CA ILE A 65 -19.46 3.67 1.08
C ILE A 65 -18.27 4.65 0.98
N PRO A 66 -17.64 5.10 2.10
CA PRO A 66 -16.44 5.92 2.03
C PRO A 66 -15.29 5.19 1.33
N ALA A 67 -15.11 3.89 1.60
CA ALA A 67 -14.09 3.09 0.93
C ALA A 67 -14.28 3.06 -0.59
N GLY A 68 -15.51 2.84 -1.10
CA GLY A 68 -15.79 2.81 -2.53
C GLY A 68 -15.57 4.15 -3.26
N ILE A 69 -15.67 5.29 -2.56
CA ILE A 69 -15.51 6.62 -3.16
C ILE A 69 -14.05 7.14 -3.02
N ALA A 70 -13.42 6.92 -1.86
CA ALA A 70 -12.08 7.40 -1.59
C ALA A 70 -11.00 6.49 -2.23
N TYR A 71 -11.19 5.17 -2.17
CA TYR A 71 -10.21 4.20 -2.69
C TYR A 71 -9.84 4.38 -4.17
N PRO A 72 -10.76 4.62 -5.12
CA PRO A 72 -10.37 4.84 -6.51
C PRO A 72 -9.52 6.10 -6.69
N LYS A 73 -9.72 7.13 -5.86
CA LYS A 73 -8.94 8.39 -5.95
C LYS A 73 -7.52 8.23 -5.43
N VAL A 74 -7.34 7.59 -4.27
CA VAL A 74 -6.00 7.40 -3.69
C VAL A 74 -5.22 6.33 -4.46
N SER A 75 -5.89 5.27 -4.93
CA SER A 75 -5.22 4.20 -5.68
C SER A 75 -4.75 4.62 -7.07
N ASN A 76 -5.44 5.55 -7.74
CA ASN A 76 -4.96 6.08 -9.03
C ASN A 76 -3.73 6.97 -8.85
N VAL A 77 -3.71 7.85 -7.84
CA VAL A 77 -2.53 8.69 -7.53
C VAL A 77 -1.32 7.83 -7.13
N VAL A 78 -1.55 6.77 -6.35
CA VAL A 78 -0.52 5.81 -5.97
C VAL A 78 -0.07 5.02 -7.21
N LYS A 79 -0.97 4.52 -8.04
CA LYS A 79 -0.61 3.76 -9.25
C LYS A 79 0.16 4.59 -10.27
N GLU A 80 -0.27 5.82 -10.55
CA GLU A 80 0.39 6.70 -11.52
C GLU A 80 1.80 7.08 -11.04
N ASN A 81 1.96 7.45 -9.76
CA ASN A 81 3.27 7.74 -9.20
C ASN A 81 4.19 6.50 -9.16
N TRP A 82 3.65 5.32 -8.83
CA TRP A 82 4.42 4.08 -8.83
C TRP A 82 4.76 3.59 -10.24
N SER A 83 3.85 3.73 -11.21
CA SER A 83 4.14 3.36 -12.60
C SER A 83 5.20 4.27 -13.20
N ASP A 84 5.19 5.57 -12.89
CA ASP A 84 6.23 6.49 -13.34
C ASP A 84 7.59 6.21 -12.70
N VAL A 85 7.62 5.85 -11.40
CA VAL A 85 8.84 5.37 -10.73
C VAL A 85 9.39 4.12 -11.41
N GLN A 86 8.54 3.16 -11.74
CA GLN A 86 8.98 1.92 -12.41
C GLN A 86 9.39 2.19 -13.87
N LEU A 87 8.66 3.02 -14.60
CA LEU A 87 9.00 3.41 -15.96
C LEU A 87 10.31 4.22 -16.02
N SER A 88 10.61 5.03 -15.00
CA SER A 88 11.90 5.72 -14.86
C SER A 88 13.04 4.74 -14.60
N ARG A 89 12.83 3.73 -13.73
CA ARG A 89 13.80 2.66 -13.46
C ARG A 89 14.15 1.85 -14.70
N GLU A 90 13.17 1.63 -15.59
CA GLU A 90 13.34 0.88 -16.83
C GLU A 90 13.95 1.69 -17.98
N ARG A 91 13.65 3.01 -18.07
CA ARG A 91 14.10 3.87 -19.19
C ARG A 91 15.58 4.22 -19.18
N HIS A 92 16.26 4.11 -18.04
CA HIS A 92 17.61 4.66 -17.89
C HIS A 92 18.77 3.84 -18.47
N PHE A 93 18.51 2.75 -19.20
CA PHE A 93 19.59 2.02 -19.88
C PHE A 93 19.27 1.69 -21.34
N VAL A 94 19.66 2.59 -22.23
CA VAL A 94 19.77 2.29 -23.67
C VAL A 94 21.08 1.54 -23.87
N ASN A 95 20.98 0.24 -24.12
CA ASN A 95 21.90 -0.70 -24.79
C ASN A 95 23.41 -0.38 -24.94
N VAL A 96 24.05 0.33 -24.01
CA VAL A 96 25.46 0.70 -24.10
C VAL A 96 26.18 0.27 -22.84
N THR A 97 26.57 -1.00 -22.88
CA THR A 97 27.56 -1.66 -22.03
C THR A 97 28.99 -1.19 -22.31
N ALA A 98 29.19 0.09 -22.65
CA ALA A 98 30.53 0.65 -22.61
C ALA A 98 30.87 0.92 -21.14
N ALA A 99 31.88 0.23 -20.63
CA ALA A 99 32.41 0.38 -19.28
C ALA A 99 32.60 1.85 -18.88
N SER A 100 32.90 2.75 -19.83
CA SER A 100 33.08 4.18 -19.64
C SER A 100 31.83 4.94 -19.17
N TRP A 101 30.62 4.44 -19.44
CA TRP A 101 29.35 5.14 -19.12
C TRP A 101 28.77 4.79 -17.75
N ILE A 102 29.13 3.63 -17.19
CA ILE A 102 28.54 3.13 -15.94
C ILE A 102 28.92 4.01 -14.74
N TYR A 103 30.21 4.35 -14.59
CA TYR A 103 30.64 5.24 -13.51
C TYR A 103 29.96 6.62 -13.57
N PRO A 104 29.95 7.35 -14.70
CA PRO A 104 29.26 8.64 -14.79
C PRO A 104 27.76 8.55 -14.47
N TYR A 105 27.10 7.47 -14.88
CA TYR A 105 25.71 7.20 -14.52
C TYR A 105 25.54 7.03 -13.01
N LEU A 106 26.27 6.10 -12.39
CA LEU A 106 26.19 5.84 -10.94
C LEU A 106 26.54 7.09 -10.13
N ARG A 107 27.53 7.87 -10.58
CA ARG A 107 27.91 9.15 -9.96
C ARG A 107 26.73 10.12 -9.95
N ARG A 108 26.09 10.34 -11.10
CA ARG A 108 24.95 11.24 -11.22
C ARG A 108 23.79 10.80 -10.32
N GLN A 109 23.52 9.49 -10.23
CA GLN A 109 22.42 9.00 -9.39
C GLN A 109 22.72 9.15 -7.90
N ALA A 110 23.93 8.83 -7.46
CA ALA A 110 24.33 9.06 -6.08
C ALA A 110 24.36 10.56 -5.72
N GLU A 111 24.84 11.43 -6.62
CA GLU A 111 24.77 12.89 -6.44
C GLU A 111 23.32 13.37 -6.27
N ARG A 112 22.39 12.87 -7.10
CA ARG A 112 20.94 13.15 -6.96
C ARG A 112 20.39 12.68 -5.62
N MET A 113 20.81 11.49 -5.15
CA MET A 113 20.42 11.00 -3.83
C MET A 113 20.98 11.89 -2.72
N GLN A 114 22.24 12.34 -2.79
CA GLN A 114 22.84 13.21 -1.77
C GLN A 114 22.08 14.53 -1.58
N THR A 115 21.50 15.06 -2.66
CA THR A 115 20.76 16.32 -2.65
C THR A 115 19.25 16.13 -2.73
N ALA A 116 18.73 14.91 -2.53
CA ALA A 116 17.32 14.63 -2.76
C ALA A 116 16.45 15.39 -1.75
N VAL A 117 15.53 16.20 -2.29
CA VAL A 117 14.55 16.96 -1.52
C VAL A 117 13.22 16.21 -1.47
N VAL A 118 12.96 15.33 -2.44
CA VAL A 118 11.72 14.56 -2.57
C VAL A 118 11.98 13.06 -2.77
N PRO A 119 11.06 12.16 -2.39
CA PRO A 119 11.28 10.71 -2.45
C PRO A 119 11.63 10.15 -3.82
N ILE A 120 11.14 10.79 -4.88
CA ILE A 120 11.45 10.36 -6.25
C ILE A 120 12.93 10.55 -6.59
N GLU A 121 13.61 11.54 -6.02
CA GLU A 121 15.05 11.76 -6.24
C GLU A 121 15.90 10.71 -5.51
N TRP A 122 15.42 10.19 -4.38
CA TRP A 122 16.08 9.10 -3.65
C TRP A 122 15.79 7.72 -4.24
N ARG A 123 14.53 7.46 -4.63
CA ARG A 123 14.03 6.13 -5.05
C ARG A 123 13.86 5.97 -6.57
N GLY A 124 14.10 7.02 -7.34
CA GLY A 124 13.86 7.09 -8.78
C GLY A 124 14.74 6.15 -9.59
N VAL A 125 15.82 5.65 -9.00
CA VAL A 125 16.68 4.63 -9.60
C VAL A 125 16.71 3.36 -8.77
N SER A 126 16.97 2.25 -9.45
CA SER A 126 17.18 0.94 -8.84
C SER A 126 18.62 0.52 -9.09
N PHE A 127 19.34 0.18 -8.02
CA PHE A 127 20.71 -0.33 -8.09
C PHE A 127 20.78 -1.85 -8.19
N THR A 128 19.65 -2.49 -8.51
CA THR A 128 19.52 -3.92 -8.80
C THR A 128 19.05 -4.18 -10.23
N ASN A 129 18.67 -3.13 -10.96
CA ASN A 129 18.20 -3.18 -12.35
C ASN A 129 19.01 -2.20 -13.22
N GLY A 130 18.69 -2.13 -14.51
CA GLY A 130 19.31 -1.20 -15.44
C GLY A 130 20.82 -1.38 -15.51
N ALA A 131 21.59 -0.34 -15.18
CA ALA A 131 23.05 -0.39 -15.15
C ALA A 131 23.57 -1.52 -14.27
N CYS A 132 22.93 -1.76 -13.13
CA CYS A 132 23.36 -2.70 -12.09
C CYS A 132 22.73 -4.09 -12.23
N PHE A 133 22.03 -4.36 -13.33
CA PHE A 133 21.46 -5.68 -13.60
C PHE A 133 22.59 -6.70 -13.83
N ALA A 134 22.46 -7.90 -13.27
CA ALA A 134 23.54 -8.90 -13.25
C ALA A 134 24.00 -9.28 -14.67
N GLU A 135 23.06 -9.45 -15.59
CA GLU A 135 23.29 -9.80 -16.99
C GLU A 135 23.99 -8.68 -17.77
N HIS A 136 23.91 -7.44 -17.30
CA HIS A 136 24.68 -6.32 -17.86
C HIS A 136 26.08 -6.24 -17.22
N MET A 137 26.20 -6.61 -15.95
CA MET A 137 27.50 -6.69 -15.25
C MET A 137 28.40 -7.77 -15.86
N ASP A 138 27.83 -8.91 -16.25
CA ASP A 138 28.58 -10.03 -16.86
C ASP A 138 29.17 -9.66 -18.24
N GLN A 139 28.71 -8.58 -18.87
CA GLN A 139 29.25 -8.07 -20.13
C GLN A 139 30.52 -7.22 -19.92
N LEU A 140 30.82 -6.84 -18.67
CA LEU A 140 32.03 -6.08 -18.38
C LEU A 140 33.26 -6.98 -18.40
N PRO A 141 34.39 -6.53 -18.98
CA PRO A 141 35.64 -7.26 -18.89
C PRO A 141 35.98 -7.55 -17.42
N PRO A 142 36.30 -8.81 -17.06
CA PRO A 142 36.63 -9.16 -15.69
C PRO A 142 37.87 -8.38 -15.24
N GLY A 143 37.83 -7.85 -14.02
CA GLY A 143 38.91 -7.05 -13.48
C GLY A 143 38.48 -6.14 -12.33
N LYS A 144 39.41 -5.31 -11.88
CA LYS A 144 39.20 -4.39 -10.74
C LYS A 144 38.02 -3.45 -10.96
N TYR A 145 37.83 -2.96 -12.19
CA TYR A 145 36.75 -2.04 -12.51
C TYR A 145 35.36 -2.70 -12.47
N ALA A 146 35.20 -3.87 -13.10
CA ALA A 146 33.95 -4.64 -13.03
C ALA A 146 33.58 -5.00 -11.58
N TYR A 147 34.57 -5.42 -10.78
CA TYR A 147 34.38 -5.68 -9.35
C TYR A 147 33.96 -4.42 -8.58
N ALA A 148 34.59 -3.28 -8.84
CA ALA A 148 34.25 -2.02 -8.20
C ALA A 148 32.83 -1.56 -8.55
N ILE A 149 32.40 -1.70 -9.81
CA ILE A 149 31.01 -1.41 -10.21
C ILE A 149 30.04 -2.30 -9.45
N LYS A 150 30.25 -3.61 -9.46
CA LYS A 150 29.37 -4.55 -8.76
C LYS A 150 29.24 -4.20 -7.28
N THR A 151 30.37 -3.97 -6.61
CA THR A 151 30.41 -3.58 -5.20
C THR A 151 29.69 -2.25 -4.97
N ALA A 152 29.82 -1.30 -5.89
CA ALA A 152 29.14 -0.02 -5.79
C ALA A 152 27.63 -0.14 -5.97
N CYS A 153 27.15 -0.94 -6.93
CA CYS A 153 25.72 -1.23 -7.09
C CYS A 153 25.13 -1.81 -5.81
N GLU A 154 25.78 -2.83 -5.22
CA GLU A 154 25.37 -3.44 -3.96
C GLU A 154 25.38 -2.44 -2.79
N SER A 155 26.42 -1.59 -2.72
CA SER A 155 26.54 -0.58 -1.67
C SER A 155 25.50 0.53 -1.80
N LEU A 156 25.26 1.03 -3.01
CA LEU A 156 24.25 2.06 -3.29
C LEU A 156 22.84 1.55 -3.02
N ASP A 157 22.53 0.30 -3.38
CA ASP A 157 21.26 -0.34 -3.03
C ASP A 157 21.09 -0.44 -1.51
N THR A 158 22.13 -0.92 -0.81
CA THR A 158 22.13 -1.04 0.65
C THR A 158 21.88 0.32 1.32
N ILE A 159 22.58 1.37 0.89
CA ILE A 159 22.40 2.73 1.40
C ILE A 159 20.97 3.21 1.10
N GLN A 160 20.50 3.06 -0.14
CA GLN A 160 19.15 3.47 -0.56
C GLN A 160 18.07 2.84 0.33
N MET A 161 18.21 1.55 0.66
CA MET A 161 17.26 0.81 1.49
C MET A 161 17.39 1.14 2.98
N THR A 162 18.62 1.30 3.47
CA THR A 162 18.91 1.62 4.88
C THR A 162 18.26 2.94 5.29
N TYR A 163 18.40 3.98 4.45
CA TYR A 163 17.85 5.30 4.70
C TYR A 163 16.52 5.55 3.96
N ALA A 164 15.87 4.49 3.47
CA ALA A 164 14.60 4.63 2.74
C ALA A 164 13.49 5.25 3.60
N ALA A 165 13.51 5.00 4.91
CA ALA A 165 12.52 5.52 5.86
C ALA A 165 12.65 7.04 6.04
N ASP A 166 13.88 7.55 6.03
CA ASP A 166 14.18 9.00 6.16
C ASP A 166 13.72 9.81 4.94
N CYS A 167 13.34 9.10 3.87
CA CYS A 167 12.84 9.65 2.61
C CYS A 167 11.57 8.91 2.16
N ALA A 168 10.68 8.61 3.12
CA ALA A 168 9.42 7.90 2.87
C ALA A 168 8.20 8.82 2.69
N GLU A 169 8.25 10.04 3.20
CA GLU A 169 7.14 10.99 3.11
C GLU A 169 7.06 11.65 1.73
N THR A 170 5.88 11.70 1.13
CA THR A 170 5.69 12.16 -0.26
C THR A 170 6.11 13.59 -0.55
N ALA A 171 6.38 14.41 0.47
CA ALA A 171 6.62 15.85 0.34
C ALA A 171 8.04 16.30 0.65
N ALA A 172 8.82 15.52 1.41
CA ALA A 172 10.16 15.91 1.82
C ALA A 172 11.02 14.67 2.13
N CYS A 173 12.33 14.81 1.92
CA CYS A 173 13.34 13.85 2.38
C CYS A 173 14.30 14.52 3.34
N ASP A 174 14.50 13.89 4.51
CA ASP A 174 15.46 14.34 5.51
C ASP A 174 16.65 13.39 5.51
N ILE A 175 17.60 13.64 4.59
CA ILE A 175 18.71 12.72 4.40
C ILE A 175 19.75 12.93 5.50
N PRO A 176 20.03 11.92 6.33
CA PRO A 176 21.02 12.07 7.38
C PRO A 176 22.41 12.28 6.78
N GLY A 177 23.22 13.13 7.41
CA GLY A 177 24.59 13.39 6.94
C GLY A 177 25.46 12.13 6.82
N GLN A 178 25.15 11.09 7.60
CA GLN A 178 25.80 9.78 7.50
C GLN A 178 25.55 9.12 6.13
N ALA A 179 24.33 9.19 5.58
CA ALA A 179 24.02 8.66 4.26
C ALA A 179 24.85 9.36 3.17
N VAL A 180 25.01 10.68 3.28
CA VAL A 180 25.84 11.47 2.34
C VAL A 180 27.30 11.03 2.38
N ILE A 181 27.86 10.81 3.57
CA ILE A 181 29.24 10.32 3.75
C ILE A 181 29.41 8.93 3.12
N GLU A 182 28.45 8.03 3.33
CA GLU A 182 28.49 6.69 2.75
C GLU A 182 28.38 6.70 1.23
N LEU A 183 27.46 7.50 0.68
CA LEU A 183 27.34 7.73 -0.77
C LEU A 183 28.66 8.24 -1.34
N GLN A 184 29.28 9.24 -0.71
CA GLN A 184 30.55 9.79 -1.14
C GLN A 184 31.67 8.73 -1.10
N GLY A 185 31.71 7.90 -0.06
CA GLY A 185 32.67 6.81 0.05
C GLY A 185 32.57 5.78 -1.07
N VAL A 186 31.36 5.49 -1.56
CA VAL A 186 31.16 4.64 -2.74
C VAL A 186 31.67 5.33 -4.01
N LEU A 187 31.35 6.61 -4.19
CA LEU A 187 31.78 7.39 -5.35
C LEU A 187 33.30 7.55 -5.45
N ASP A 188 33.98 7.76 -4.33
CA ASP A 188 35.43 7.92 -4.30
C ASP A 188 36.13 6.61 -4.72
N ARG A 189 35.65 5.46 -4.24
CA ARG A 189 36.17 4.15 -4.65
C ARG A 189 35.94 3.87 -6.13
N LEU A 190 34.74 4.18 -6.61
CA LEU A 190 34.40 4.06 -8.03
C LEU A 190 35.29 4.95 -8.91
N ARG A 191 35.54 6.19 -8.49
CA ARG A 191 36.38 7.14 -9.20
C ARG A 191 37.81 6.63 -9.36
N VAL A 192 38.38 6.06 -8.30
CA VAL A 192 39.72 5.44 -8.34
C VAL A 192 39.72 4.29 -9.34
N ALA A 193 38.76 3.38 -9.25
CA ALA A 193 38.68 2.23 -10.16
C ALA A 193 38.49 2.64 -11.64
N PHE A 194 37.71 3.70 -11.89
CA PHE A 194 37.51 4.27 -13.22
C PHE A 194 38.81 4.85 -13.80
N SER A 195 39.55 5.59 -12.98
CA SER A 195 40.85 6.16 -13.35
C SER A 195 41.89 5.06 -13.60
N ASP A 196 41.94 4.05 -12.74
CA ASP A 196 42.86 2.90 -12.87
C ASP A 196 42.59 2.08 -14.14
N ALA A 197 41.32 2.05 -14.59
CA ALA A 197 40.93 1.42 -15.85
C ALA A 197 41.28 2.25 -17.09
N ASN A 198 41.87 3.44 -16.91
CA ASN A 198 42.22 4.40 -17.98
C ASN A 198 41.00 4.76 -18.86
N LEU A 199 39.81 4.81 -18.25
CA LEU A 199 38.57 5.17 -18.93
C LEU A 199 38.41 6.70 -18.92
N VAL A 200 37.87 7.24 -20.01
CA VAL A 200 37.58 8.66 -20.16
C VAL A 200 36.08 8.88 -20.11
N GLN A 201 35.65 9.93 -19.40
CA GLN A 201 34.26 10.33 -19.38
C GLN A 201 33.83 10.77 -20.79
N PRO A 202 32.81 10.15 -21.38
CA PRO A 202 32.28 10.58 -22.66
C PRO A 202 31.67 12.00 -22.56
N TYR A 203 31.79 12.76 -23.65
CA TYR A 203 31.47 14.20 -23.70
C TYR A 203 29.94 14.43 -23.55
N PRO A 204 29.50 15.51 -22.87
CA PRO A 204 28.07 15.77 -22.59
C PRO A 204 27.19 15.99 -23.83
N ASP A 205 27.78 16.35 -24.98
CA ASP A 205 27.05 16.66 -26.21
C ASP A 205 26.86 15.45 -27.15
N ASP A 206 26.89 14.22 -26.63
CA ASP A 206 26.37 13.06 -27.36
C ASP A 206 24.86 12.89 -27.03
N PRO A 207 23.94 13.46 -27.84
CA PRO A 207 22.50 13.47 -27.56
C PRO A 207 21.85 12.08 -27.62
N GLY A 208 22.61 11.01 -27.84
CA GLY A 208 22.09 9.66 -27.98
C GLY A 208 21.52 9.03 -26.71
N GLN A 209 21.77 9.54 -25.50
CA GLN A 209 21.70 8.68 -24.30
C GLN A 209 21.15 9.24 -22.99
N VAL A 210 20.78 10.52 -22.93
CA VAL A 210 19.97 11.03 -21.81
C VAL A 210 18.72 11.66 -22.42
N ARG A 211 17.67 10.85 -22.58
CA ARG A 211 16.32 11.41 -22.63
C ARG A 211 15.78 11.37 -21.22
N ASP A 212 15.55 12.56 -20.67
CA ASP A 212 14.72 12.76 -19.48
C ASP A 212 13.34 12.12 -19.66
#